data_AF-A0A7C5Z853-F1
#
_entry.id   AF-A0A7C5Z853-F1
#
_cell.length_a   1.000
_cell.length_b   1.000
_cell.length_c   1.000
_cell.angle_alpha   90.00
_cell.angle_beta   90.00
_cell.angle_gamma   90.00
#
_symmetry.space_group_name_H-M   'P 1'
#
loop_
_entity.id
_entity.type
_entity.pdbx_description
1 polymer ?
#
loop_
_entity_poly.entity_id
_entity_poly.type
_entity_poly.pdbx_seq_one_letter_code
_entity_poly.pdbx_strand_id
1 'polypeptide(L)'
;MRKYYKYGVGFIFALFMLIMILLGYREYRLRRLPLDDIQLPLFEHHEQVQIPPRPGIHGIVISGPVIEDLIFSIDYTKAGVRSLDWNRLIAMDPNADILIKGTIDDQGRLNFTRDDVRMEGHTEAGIMIQNVLRTWIYKPYKTGKIQFWFNLPSKGRKLIIDTSGLIQRSNIPAHIIVSNGRIYNIDGIHINDIQERGQF
;
A
#
# COMPACT_ATOMS: atom_id res chain seq x y z
N MET A 1 23.21 23.33 59.69
CA MET A 1 23.65 22.26 58.76
C MET A 1 24.71 22.77 57.76
N ARG A 2 25.95 23.06 58.21
CA ARG A 2 27.04 23.50 57.30
C ARG A 2 28.39 22.79 57.52
N LYS A 3 28.46 21.82 58.46
CA LYS A 3 29.71 21.12 58.80
C LYS A 3 29.97 19.83 57.99
N TYR A 4 28.98 19.30 57.27
CA TYR A 4 29.15 18.07 56.46
C TYR A 4 29.73 18.31 55.06
N TYR A 5 29.75 19.56 54.56
CA TYR A 5 30.24 19.85 53.20
C TYR A 5 31.77 19.84 53.08
N LYS A 6 32.53 20.05 54.17
CA LYS A 6 33.99 20.10 54.11
C LYS A 6 34.64 18.71 53.95
N TYR A 7 34.00 17.65 54.46
CA TYR A 7 34.54 16.28 54.34
C TYR A 7 34.23 15.64 52.98
N GLY A 8 33.13 16.03 52.32
CA GLY A 8 32.75 15.50 51.01
C GLY A 8 33.74 15.89 49.90
N VAL A 9 34.22 17.14 49.90
CA VAL A 9 35.16 17.61 48.87
C VAL A 9 36.52 16.92 48.99
N GLY A 10 37.02 16.71 50.22
CA GLY A 10 38.27 15.98 50.46
C GLY A 10 38.19 14.52 50.00
N PHE A 11 37.05 13.86 50.22
CA PHE A 11 36.83 12.49 49.77
C PHE A 11 36.79 12.36 48.25
N ILE A 12 36.09 13.27 47.56
CA ILE A 12 36.03 13.28 46.09
C ILE A 12 37.42 13.50 45.48
N PHE A 13 38.21 14.41 46.05
CA PHE A 13 39.57 14.66 45.57
C PHE A 13 40.49 13.44 45.78
N ALA A 14 40.39 12.78 46.94
CA ALA A 14 41.14 11.55 47.20
C ALA A 14 40.75 10.41 46.25
N LEU A 15 39.46 10.24 45.99
CA LEU A 15 38.95 9.25 45.03
C LEU A 15 39.46 9.52 43.61
N PHE A 16 39.44 10.79 43.18
CA PHE A 16 39.94 11.20 41.88
C PHE A 16 41.44 10.90 41.72
N MET A 17 42.25 11.22 42.73
CA MET A 17 43.69 10.90 42.73
C MET A 17 43.93 9.39 42.66
N LEU A 18 43.16 8.58 43.37
CA LEU A 18 43.26 7.12 43.31
C LEU A 18 43.00 6.59 41.90
N ILE A 19 41.95 7.09 41.23
CA ILE A 19 41.61 6.70 39.85
C ILE A 19 42.74 7.07 38.89
N MET A 20 43.31 8.28 39.01
CA MET A 20 44.42 8.71 38.17
C MET A 20 45.66 7.85 38.34
N ILE A 21 45.99 7.44 39.58
CA ILE A 21 47.10 6.52 39.85
C ILE A 21 46.84 5.15 39.23
N LEU A 22 45.62 4.61 39.34
CA LEU A 22 45.24 3.33 38.74
C LEU A 22 45.34 3.36 37.22
N LEU A 23 44.87 4.42 36.58
CA LEU A 23 44.97 4.60 35.13
C LEU A 23 46.43 4.74 34.67
N GLY A 24 47.25 5.52 35.40
CA GLY A 24 48.68 5.63 35.13
C GLY A 24 49.42 4.30 35.28
N TYR A 25 49.10 3.52 36.32
CA TYR A 25 49.69 2.20 36.52
C TYR A 25 49.29 1.20 35.43
N ARG A 26 48.03 1.23 34.99
CA ARG A 26 47.56 0.41 33.86
C ARG A 26 48.34 0.73 32.60
N GLU A 27 48.51 2.00 32.28
CA GLU A 27 49.18 2.43 31.05
C GLU A 27 50.68 2.10 31.07
N TYR A 28 51.31 2.25 32.24
CA TYR A 28 52.67 1.79 32.47
C TYR A 28 52.83 0.28 32.27
N ARG A 29 51.87 -0.53 32.73
CA ARG A 29 51.85 -1.99 32.51
C ARG A 29 51.70 -2.34 31.03
N LEU A 30 50.83 -1.63 30.31
CA LEU A 30 50.61 -1.87 28.88
C LEU A 30 51.85 -1.53 28.05
N ARG A 31 52.57 -0.45 28.37
CA ARG A 31 53.82 -0.08 27.68
C ARG A 31 55.00 -1.01 27.98
N ARG A 32 54.91 -1.81 29.03
CA ARG A 32 55.91 -2.83 29.40
C ARG A 32 55.58 -4.22 28.85
N LEU A 33 54.48 -4.39 28.13
CA LEU A 33 54.27 -5.63 27.38
C LEU A 33 55.36 -5.71 26.31
N PRO A 34 56.13 -6.81 26.24
CA PRO A 34 57.01 -7.03 25.11
C PRO A 34 56.16 -7.00 23.85
N LEU A 35 56.62 -6.26 22.83
CA LEU A 35 56.13 -6.46 21.47
C LEU A 35 56.57 -7.86 21.09
N ASP A 36 55.77 -8.86 21.45
CA ASP A 36 55.95 -10.21 20.95
C ASP A 36 55.73 -10.11 19.44
N ASP A 37 56.85 -10.09 18.71
CA ASP A 37 56.87 -10.41 17.29
C ASP A 37 56.33 -11.84 17.18
N ILE A 38 55.02 -11.96 16.99
CA ILE A 38 54.38 -13.21 16.60
C ILE A 38 54.84 -13.46 15.17
N GLN A 39 56.03 -14.04 15.02
CA GLN A 39 56.44 -14.69 13.79
C GLN A 39 55.56 -15.92 13.63
N LEU A 40 54.45 -15.74 12.92
CA LEU A 40 53.68 -16.85 12.37
C LEU A 40 54.65 -17.67 11.50
N PRO A 41 54.79 -18.99 11.70
CA PRO A 41 55.59 -19.80 10.80
C PRO A 41 55.02 -19.66 9.39
N LEU A 42 55.90 -19.39 8.42
CA LEU A 42 55.54 -19.50 7.00
C LEU A 42 55.14 -20.96 6.76
N PHE A 43 53.84 -21.21 6.60
CA PHE A 43 53.32 -22.48 6.13
C PHE A 43 53.64 -22.62 4.63
N GLU A 44 54.91 -22.83 4.30
CA GLU A 44 55.30 -23.37 3.01
C GLU A 44 55.00 -24.87 3.02
N HIS A 45 53.75 -25.24 2.82
CA HIS A 45 53.34 -26.49 2.16
C HIS A 45 51.83 -26.37 1.92
N HIS A 46 51.47 -25.86 0.75
CA HIS A 46 50.14 -26.05 0.20
C HIS A 46 50.01 -27.51 -0.21
N GLU A 47 49.79 -28.41 0.75
CA GLU A 47 49.08 -29.65 0.43
C GLU A 47 47.69 -29.24 -0.03
N GLN A 48 47.50 -29.22 -1.35
CA GLN A 48 46.17 -29.15 -1.95
C GLN A 48 45.43 -30.41 -1.53
N VAL A 49 44.73 -30.32 -0.40
CA VAL A 49 43.66 -31.26 -0.07
C VAL A 49 42.69 -31.19 -1.25
N GLN A 50 42.70 -32.22 -2.11
CA GLN A 50 41.72 -32.35 -3.17
C GLN A 50 40.37 -32.54 -2.49
N ILE A 51 39.63 -31.44 -2.35
CA ILE A 51 38.26 -31.48 -1.86
C ILE A 51 37.50 -32.35 -2.86
N PRO A 52 36.91 -33.48 -2.45
CA PRO A 52 36.16 -34.31 -3.37
C PRO A 52 35.07 -33.48 -4.04
N PRO A 53 34.74 -33.73 -5.32
CA PRO A 53 33.68 -33.01 -6.00
C PRO A 53 32.41 -33.16 -5.17
N ARG A 54 31.93 -32.06 -4.58
CA ARG A 54 30.67 -32.08 -3.83
C ARG A 54 29.60 -32.57 -4.79
N PRO A 55 28.85 -33.64 -4.46
CA PRO A 55 27.71 -34.07 -5.26
C PRO A 55 26.85 -32.85 -5.52
N GLY A 56 26.67 -32.53 -6.81
CA GLY A 56 25.94 -31.35 -7.23
C GLY A 56 24.57 -31.37 -6.57
N ILE A 57 24.27 -30.36 -5.77
CA ILE A 57 22.92 -30.15 -5.28
C ILE A 57 22.12 -29.82 -6.53
N HIS A 58 21.46 -30.82 -7.11
CA HIS A 58 20.49 -30.63 -8.16
C HIS A 58 19.27 -29.97 -7.52
N GLY A 59 19.36 -28.65 -7.34
CA GLY A 59 18.25 -27.82 -6.94
C GLY A 59 17.21 -27.87 -8.04
N ILE A 60 16.00 -28.32 -7.71
CA ILE A 60 14.86 -28.20 -8.62
C ILE A 60 14.49 -26.72 -8.65
N VAL A 61 14.79 -26.04 -9.74
CA VAL A 61 14.32 -24.67 -9.99
C VAL A 61 12.90 -24.76 -10.53
N ILE A 62 11.92 -24.65 -9.63
CA ILE A 62 10.52 -24.50 -10.03
C ILE A 62 10.36 -23.07 -10.52
N SER A 63 10.47 -22.88 -11.83
CA SER A 63 10.14 -21.63 -12.50
C SER A 63 8.74 -21.74 -13.09
N GLY A 64 7.90 -20.77 -12.78
CA GLY A 64 6.53 -20.68 -13.27
C GLY A 64 6.19 -19.23 -13.60
N PRO A 65 5.09 -18.98 -14.30
CA PRO A 65 4.61 -17.62 -14.53
C PRO A 65 4.30 -16.93 -13.19
N VAL A 66 4.49 -15.62 -13.14
CA VAL A 66 4.10 -14.79 -11.99
C VAL A 66 2.59 -14.91 -11.80
N ILE A 67 2.15 -15.27 -10.58
CA ILE A 67 0.73 -15.30 -10.22
C ILE A 67 0.35 -13.89 -9.80
N GLU A 68 -0.52 -13.25 -10.58
CA GLU A 68 -1.05 -11.91 -10.28
C GLU A 68 -2.44 -11.99 -9.65
N ASP A 69 -2.71 -11.09 -8.70
CA ASP A 69 -4.03 -10.97 -8.09
C ASP A 69 -5.07 -10.44 -9.10
N LEU A 70 -6.26 -11.04 -9.10
CA LEU A 70 -7.37 -10.59 -9.94
C LEU A 70 -8.06 -9.39 -9.28
N ILE A 71 -7.82 -8.20 -9.83
CA ILE A 71 -8.38 -6.94 -9.32
C ILE A 71 -9.52 -6.45 -10.21
N PHE A 72 -10.74 -6.40 -9.68
CA PHE A 72 -11.89 -5.76 -10.33
C PHE A 72 -11.77 -4.24 -10.25
N SER A 73 -11.57 -3.58 -11.38
CA SER A 73 -11.33 -2.13 -11.49
C SER A 73 -11.68 -1.63 -12.89
N ILE A 74 -11.80 -0.31 -13.05
CA ILE A 74 -11.90 0.31 -14.38
C ILE A 74 -10.63 -0.03 -15.17
N ASP A 75 -10.81 -0.50 -16.41
CA ASP A 75 -9.75 -0.84 -17.34
C ASP A 75 -9.35 0.39 -18.17
N TYR A 76 -8.35 1.10 -17.66
CA TYR A 76 -7.77 2.28 -18.33
C TYR A 76 -7.03 1.96 -19.63
N THR A 77 -6.79 0.69 -19.95
CA THR A 77 -6.18 0.30 -21.24
C THR A 77 -7.19 0.38 -22.37
N LYS A 78 -8.50 0.44 -22.07
CA LYS A 78 -9.55 0.58 -23.08
C LYS A 78 -9.68 2.03 -23.54
N ALA A 79 -9.68 2.20 -24.86
CA ALA A 79 -9.93 3.51 -25.47
C ALA A 79 -11.33 4.03 -25.11
N GLY A 80 -11.41 5.34 -24.87
CA GLY A 80 -12.68 6.04 -24.67
C GLY A 80 -13.15 6.16 -23.23
N VAL A 81 -12.46 5.55 -22.24
CA VAL A 81 -12.75 5.75 -20.81
C VAL A 81 -12.51 7.20 -20.44
N ARG A 82 -13.55 7.89 -19.94
CA ARG A 82 -13.48 9.30 -19.53
C ARG A 82 -13.55 9.44 -18.01
N SER A 83 -12.87 10.44 -17.48
CA SER A 83 -13.09 10.86 -16.10
C SER A 83 -14.31 11.77 -16.01
N LEU A 84 -14.98 11.73 -14.85
CA LEU A 84 -16.02 12.70 -14.51
C LEU A 84 -15.35 13.90 -13.85
N ASP A 85 -15.52 15.09 -14.40
CA ASP A 85 -15.04 16.32 -13.79
C ASP A 85 -16.00 16.76 -12.67
N TRP A 86 -15.59 16.55 -11.42
CA TRP A 86 -16.38 16.86 -10.24
C TRP A 86 -16.63 18.35 -10.06
N ASN A 87 -15.62 19.19 -10.35
CA ASN A 87 -15.73 20.63 -10.18
C ASN A 87 -16.72 21.22 -11.20
N ARG A 88 -16.66 20.72 -12.44
CA ARG A 88 -17.63 21.09 -13.47
C ARG A 88 -19.04 20.62 -13.11
N LEU A 89 -19.20 19.44 -12.52
CA LEU A 89 -20.49 18.95 -12.06
C LEU A 89 -21.08 19.87 -10.96
N ILE A 90 -20.27 20.26 -9.97
CA ILE A 90 -20.69 21.21 -8.93
C ILE A 90 -21.06 22.59 -9.52
N ALA A 91 -20.26 23.09 -10.47
CA ALA A 91 -20.53 24.38 -11.11
C ALA A 91 -21.82 24.38 -11.92
N MET A 92 -22.21 23.22 -12.47
CA MET A 92 -23.45 23.04 -13.20
C MET A 92 -24.65 22.94 -12.26
N ASP A 93 -24.56 22.07 -11.25
CA ASP A 93 -25.64 21.87 -10.28
C ASP A 93 -25.08 21.49 -8.90
N PRO A 94 -24.92 22.47 -7.98
CA PRO A 94 -24.32 22.22 -6.67
C PRO A 94 -25.22 21.41 -5.73
N ASN A 95 -26.51 21.30 -6.04
CA ASN A 95 -27.49 20.60 -5.22
C ASN A 95 -27.90 19.25 -5.81
N ALA A 96 -27.17 18.76 -6.82
CA ALA A 96 -27.53 17.53 -7.50
C ALA A 96 -27.57 16.31 -6.57
N ASP A 97 -28.74 15.67 -6.53
CA ASP A 97 -28.95 14.35 -5.96
C ASP A 97 -29.37 13.37 -7.07
N ILE A 98 -28.45 12.48 -7.44
CA ILE A 98 -28.60 11.58 -8.59
C ILE A 98 -28.23 10.15 -8.20
N LEU A 99 -29.15 9.22 -8.41
CA LEU A 99 -28.94 7.78 -8.23
C LEU A 99 -28.97 7.08 -9.58
N ILE A 100 -27.90 6.36 -9.89
CA ILE A 100 -27.80 5.54 -11.10
C ILE A 100 -27.62 4.09 -10.68
N LYS A 101 -28.57 3.26 -11.07
CA LYS A 101 -28.47 1.80 -10.93
C LYS A 101 -28.01 1.23 -12.26
N GLY A 102 -27.12 0.26 -12.23
CA GLY A 102 -26.63 -0.37 -13.44
C GLY A 102 -26.26 -1.82 -13.23
N THR A 103 -25.96 -2.48 -14.34
CA THR A 103 -25.49 -3.86 -14.36
C THR A 103 -24.19 -3.92 -15.15
N ILE A 104 -23.17 -4.56 -14.58
CA ILE A 104 -21.93 -4.90 -15.27
C ILE A 104 -22.15 -6.19 -16.06
N ASP A 105 -21.98 -6.13 -17.38
CA ASP A 105 -22.07 -7.30 -18.26
C ASP A 105 -20.77 -8.12 -18.31
N ASP A 106 -20.80 -9.20 -19.09
CA ASP A 106 -19.67 -10.13 -19.29
C ASP A 106 -18.45 -9.49 -19.96
N GLN A 107 -18.62 -8.31 -20.58
CA GLN A 107 -17.54 -7.53 -21.19
C GLN A 107 -17.03 -6.43 -20.25
N GLY A 108 -17.57 -6.37 -19.02
CA GLY A 108 -17.24 -5.36 -18.04
C GLY A 108 -17.86 -3.99 -18.35
N ARG A 109 -18.84 -3.90 -19.26
CA ARG A 109 -19.51 -2.62 -19.55
C ARG A 109 -20.63 -2.36 -18.56
N LEU A 110 -20.74 -1.10 -18.16
CA LEU A 110 -21.84 -0.63 -17.32
C LEU A 110 -23.07 -0.33 -18.19
N ASN A 111 -24.12 -1.13 -18.00
CA ASN A 111 -25.39 -0.99 -18.70
C ASN A 111 -26.48 -0.48 -17.75
N PHE A 112 -27.22 0.54 -18.20
CA PHE A 112 -28.38 1.08 -17.52
C PHE A 112 -29.29 1.80 -18.52
N THR A 113 -30.58 1.80 -18.22
CA THR A 113 -31.62 2.48 -19.00
C THR A 113 -31.96 3.83 -18.36
N ARG A 114 -32.89 4.58 -18.97
CA ARG A 114 -33.37 5.84 -18.40
C ARG A 114 -34.09 5.62 -17.06
N ASP A 115 -34.80 4.51 -16.91
CA ASP A 115 -35.61 4.21 -15.72
C ASP A 115 -34.74 3.84 -14.51
N ASP A 116 -33.49 3.46 -14.76
CA ASP A 116 -32.50 3.17 -13.72
C ASP A 116 -31.84 4.43 -13.14
N VAL A 117 -32.14 5.61 -13.72
CA VAL A 117 -31.56 6.89 -13.33
C VAL A 117 -32.62 7.77 -12.66
N ARG A 118 -32.39 8.09 -11.39
CA ARG A 118 -33.17 9.09 -10.65
C ARG A 118 -32.38 10.39 -10.61
N MET A 119 -32.97 11.45 -11.15
CA MET A 119 -32.31 12.73 -11.39
C MET A 119 -33.22 13.91 -11.00
N GLU A 120 -33.86 13.84 -9.83
CA GLU A 120 -34.97 14.67 -9.30
C GLU A 120 -34.94 16.19 -9.62
N GLY A 121 -35.11 16.58 -10.88
CA GLY A 121 -34.92 17.95 -11.37
C GLY A 121 -33.50 18.28 -11.87
N HIS A 122 -32.51 17.45 -11.57
CA HIS A 122 -31.08 17.60 -11.89
C HIS A 122 -30.71 17.05 -13.27
N THR A 123 -31.45 17.43 -14.31
CA THR A 123 -31.36 16.79 -15.64
C THR A 123 -30.00 16.97 -16.30
N GLU A 124 -29.42 18.17 -16.28
CA GLU A 124 -28.14 18.45 -16.94
C GLU A 124 -26.98 17.69 -16.27
N ALA A 125 -26.90 17.76 -14.95
CA ALA A 125 -25.95 17.00 -14.14
C ALA A 125 -26.14 15.48 -14.36
N GLY A 126 -27.39 15.01 -14.37
CA GLY A 126 -27.74 13.63 -14.66
C GLY A 126 -27.24 13.16 -16.03
N ILE A 127 -27.42 13.97 -17.08
CA ILE A 127 -26.95 13.64 -18.43
C ILE A 127 -25.42 13.60 -18.47
N MET A 128 -24.74 14.56 -17.83
CA MET A 128 -23.28 14.59 -17.74
C MET A 128 -22.73 13.31 -17.09
N ILE A 129 -23.26 12.92 -15.94
CA ILE A 129 -22.83 11.72 -15.22
C ILE A 129 -23.09 10.47 -16.07
N GLN A 130 -24.28 10.33 -16.65
CA GLN A 130 -24.62 9.18 -17.50
C GLN A 130 -23.67 9.03 -18.68
N ASN A 131 -23.35 10.14 -19.36
CA ASN A 131 -22.46 10.13 -20.51
C ASN A 131 -21.05 9.67 -20.13
N VAL A 132 -20.57 10.02 -18.95
CA VAL A 132 -19.25 9.56 -18.47
C VAL A 132 -19.32 8.10 -18.01
N LEU A 133 -20.31 7.72 -17.19
CA LEU A 133 -20.45 6.35 -16.69
C LEU A 133 -20.57 5.31 -17.81
N ARG A 134 -21.24 5.66 -18.91
CA ARG A 134 -21.33 4.78 -20.11
C ARG A 134 -19.97 4.51 -20.77
N THR A 135 -18.97 5.33 -20.52
CA THR A 135 -17.61 5.12 -21.03
C THR A 135 -16.78 4.20 -20.14
N TRP A 136 -17.21 3.95 -18.90
CA TRP A 136 -16.44 3.12 -17.97
C TRP A 136 -16.58 1.66 -18.36
N ILE A 137 -15.42 1.03 -18.57
CA ILE A 137 -15.28 -0.39 -18.85
C ILE A 137 -14.44 -0.96 -17.73
N TYR A 138 -14.92 -2.02 -17.10
CA TYR A 138 -14.26 -2.71 -16.00
C TYR A 138 -13.52 -3.95 -16.50
N LYS A 139 -12.50 -4.38 -15.76
CA LYS A 139 -11.92 -5.70 -15.96
C LYS A 139 -13.01 -6.76 -15.75
N PRO A 140 -13.20 -7.72 -16.67
CA PRO A 140 -14.39 -8.58 -16.73
C PRO A 140 -14.34 -9.76 -15.75
N TYR A 141 -14.05 -9.48 -14.47
CA TYR A 141 -13.92 -10.46 -13.39
C TYR A 141 -15.16 -10.59 -12.50
N LYS A 142 -15.97 -9.52 -12.43
CA LYS A 142 -17.26 -9.50 -11.73
C LYS A 142 -18.36 -9.02 -12.66
N THR A 143 -19.57 -9.53 -12.48
CA THR A 143 -20.78 -9.11 -13.20
C THR A 143 -21.91 -8.86 -12.19
N GLY A 144 -23.00 -8.26 -12.63
CA GLY A 144 -24.16 -8.04 -11.76
C GLY A 144 -24.39 -6.57 -11.40
N LYS A 145 -25.15 -6.33 -10.34
CA LYS A 145 -25.71 -5.00 -10.05
C LYS A 145 -24.70 -4.11 -9.34
N ILE A 146 -24.61 -2.85 -9.77
CA ILE A 146 -23.82 -1.80 -9.15
C ILE A 146 -24.65 -0.52 -9.07
N GLN A 147 -24.48 0.28 -8.02
CA GLN A 147 -25.19 1.54 -7.88
C GLN A 147 -24.22 2.68 -7.57
N PHE A 148 -24.48 3.84 -8.16
CA PHE A 148 -23.76 5.08 -7.90
C PHE A 148 -24.75 6.12 -7.40
N TRP A 149 -24.52 6.63 -6.20
CA TRP A 149 -25.32 7.70 -5.63
C TRP A 149 -24.46 8.95 -5.45
N PHE A 150 -24.77 9.97 -6.23
CA PHE A 150 -24.13 11.28 -6.25
C PHE A 150 -24.99 12.25 -5.43
N ASN A 151 -24.52 12.60 -4.25
CA ASN A 151 -25.17 13.54 -3.34
C ASN A 151 -24.25 14.74 -3.14
N LEU A 152 -24.26 15.67 -4.10
CA LEU A 152 -23.40 16.86 -4.11
C LEU A 152 -23.61 17.82 -2.91
N PRO A 153 -24.84 18.08 -2.42
CA PRO A 153 -25.04 19.02 -1.32
C PRO A 153 -24.56 18.46 0.04
N SER A 154 -24.24 17.18 0.12
CA SER A 154 -23.74 16.53 1.33
C SER A 154 -22.41 17.15 1.80
N LYS A 155 -22.36 17.53 3.08
CA LYS A 155 -21.11 17.90 3.77
C LYS A 155 -20.21 16.69 4.08
N GLY A 156 -20.77 15.47 3.99
CA GLY A 156 -20.09 14.22 4.30
C GLY A 156 -19.75 13.44 3.03
N ARG A 157 -20.30 12.22 2.91
CA ARG A 157 -20.13 11.40 1.72
C ARG A 157 -20.94 11.98 0.58
N LYS A 158 -20.25 12.31 -0.52
CA LYS A 158 -20.82 12.87 -1.75
C LYS A 158 -21.00 11.83 -2.84
N LEU A 159 -20.20 10.76 -2.81
CA LEU A 159 -20.36 9.63 -3.70
C LEU A 159 -20.45 8.35 -2.88
N ILE A 160 -21.52 7.60 -3.08
CA ILE A 160 -21.68 6.26 -2.52
C ILE A 160 -21.73 5.27 -3.67
N ILE A 161 -20.82 4.29 -3.67
CA ILE A 161 -20.77 3.23 -4.66
C ILE A 161 -21.11 1.92 -3.97
N ASP A 162 -22.21 1.30 -4.40
CA ASP A 162 -22.66 0.01 -3.88
C ASP A 162 -22.32 -1.10 -4.87
N THR A 163 -21.37 -1.95 -4.47
CA THR A 163 -20.91 -3.12 -5.21
C THR A 163 -21.40 -4.43 -4.60
N SER A 164 -22.31 -4.40 -3.63
CA SER A 164 -22.83 -5.60 -2.96
C SER A 164 -23.57 -6.56 -3.91
N GLY A 165 -24.08 -6.04 -5.03
CA GLY A 165 -24.75 -6.82 -6.08
C GLY A 165 -23.81 -7.42 -7.13
N LEU A 166 -22.49 -7.22 -7.00
CA LEU A 166 -21.52 -7.80 -7.91
C LEU A 166 -21.17 -9.23 -7.49
N ILE A 167 -21.18 -10.14 -8.46
CA ILE A 167 -20.82 -11.54 -8.31
C ILE A 167 -19.57 -11.85 -9.14
N GLN A 168 -18.73 -12.75 -8.63
CA GLN A 168 -17.61 -13.28 -9.39
C GLN A 168 -18.12 -14.05 -10.60
N ARG A 169 -17.46 -13.86 -11.75
CA ARG A 169 -17.83 -14.52 -12.99
C ARG A 169 -17.63 -16.04 -12.89
N SER A 170 -18.55 -16.80 -13.48
CA SER A 170 -18.57 -18.27 -13.40
C SER A 170 -17.36 -18.97 -14.03
N ASN A 171 -16.63 -18.29 -14.91
CA ASN A 171 -15.40 -18.80 -15.53
C ASN A 171 -14.15 -18.65 -14.64
N ILE A 172 -14.25 -17.95 -13.50
CA ILE A 172 -13.17 -17.80 -12.54
C ILE A 172 -13.44 -18.75 -11.37
N PRO A 173 -12.57 -19.73 -11.11
CA PRO A 173 -12.73 -20.66 -9.99
C PRO A 173 -12.97 -19.93 -8.66
N ALA A 174 -13.92 -20.42 -7.86
CA ALA A 174 -14.33 -19.79 -6.60
C ALA A 174 -13.22 -19.68 -5.54
N HIS A 175 -12.15 -20.45 -5.65
CA HIS A 175 -10.99 -20.36 -4.76
C HIS A 175 -10.05 -19.19 -5.09
N ILE A 176 -10.18 -18.59 -6.29
CA ILE A 176 -9.43 -17.40 -6.67
C ILE A 176 -10.20 -16.18 -6.21
N ILE A 177 -9.60 -15.42 -5.29
CA ILE A 177 -10.19 -14.21 -4.75
C ILE A 177 -10.07 -13.07 -5.77
N VAL A 178 -11.20 -12.43 -6.08
CA VAL A 178 -11.23 -11.22 -6.90
C VAL A 178 -11.45 -10.00 -6.01
N SER A 179 -10.39 -9.23 -5.77
CA SER A 179 -10.44 -8.03 -4.94
C SER A 179 -11.03 -6.84 -5.71
N ASN A 180 -11.57 -5.85 -4.99
CA ASN A 180 -12.00 -4.59 -5.59
C ASN A 180 -10.82 -3.61 -5.60
N GLY A 181 -10.56 -2.99 -6.76
CA GLY A 181 -9.59 -1.92 -6.94
C GLY A 181 -10.27 -0.58 -7.19
N ARG A 182 -9.73 0.21 -8.12
CA ARG A 182 -10.30 1.51 -8.50
C ARG A 182 -11.58 1.35 -9.32
N ILE A 183 -12.73 1.45 -8.67
CA ILE A 183 -14.07 1.28 -9.28
C ILE A 183 -14.69 2.58 -9.82
N TYR A 184 -14.00 3.72 -9.68
CA TYR A 184 -14.46 5.01 -10.20
C TYR A 184 -13.30 5.80 -10.82
N ASN A 185 -13.65 6.68 -11.75
CA ASN A 185 -12.70 7.62 -12.37
C ASN A 185 -13.29 9.04 -12.37
N ILE A 186 -13.04 9.78 -11.31
CA ILE A 186 -13.61 11.10 -11.08
C ILE A 186 -12.48 12.04 -10.66
N ASP A 187 -12.35 13.16 -11.37
CA ASP A 187 -11.34 14.17 -11.13
C ASP A 187 -11.90 15.25 -10.22
N GLY A 188 -11.14 15.68 -9.20
CA GLY A 188 -11.54 16.75 -8.29
C GLY A 188 -12.44 16.34 -7.13
N ILE A 189 -12.77 15.05 -6.99
CA ILE A 189 -13.41 14.52 -5.77
C ILE A 189 -12.36 14.10 -4.74
N HIS A 190 -12.58 14.42 -3.46
CA HIS A 190 -11.69 14.00 -2.39
C HIS A 190 -12.00 12.57 -1.94
N ILE A 191 -10.99 11.74 -1.65
CA ILE A 191 -11.19 10.33 -1.24
C ILE A 191 -12.12 10.20 -0.02
N ASN A 192 -12.02 11.15 0.91
CA ASN A 192 -12.86 11.20 2.13
C ASN A 192 -14.34 11.49 1.83
N ASP A 193 -14.67 11.97 0.64
CA ASP A 193 -16.04 12.23 0.22
C ASP A 193 -16.68 11.01 -0.44
N ILE A 194 -15.90 9.93 -0.61
CA ILE A 194 -16.33 8.70 -1.26
C ILE A 194 -16.59 7.63 -0.20
N GLN A 195 -17.62 6.82 -0.44
CA GLN A 195 -17.92 5.63 0.35
C GLN A 195 -18.18 4.46 -0.59
N GLU A 196 -17.39 3.42 -0.45
CA GLU A 196 -17.62 2.14 -1.14
C GLU A 196 -18.31 1.16 -0.18
N ARG A 197 -19.37 0.50 -0.65
CA ARG A 197 -20.14 -0.51 0.10
C ARG A 197 -20.07 -1.82 -0.67
N GLY A 198 -19.50 -2.86 -0.07
CA GLY A 198 -19.38 -4.18 -0.69
C GLY A 198 -18.49 -5.11 0.14
N GLN A 199 -18.64 -6.41 -0.05
CA GLN A 199 -17.82 -7.40 0.65
C GLN A 199 -16.45 -7.53 -0.03
N PHE A 200 -15.42 -7.52 0.82
CA PHE A 200 -14.04 -7.91 0.49
C PHE A 200 -13.88 -9.42 0.59
#